data_AF-A0A412AUA3-F1
#
_entry.id   AF-A0A412AUA3-F1
#
_cell.length_a   1.000
_cell.length_b   1.000
_cell.length_c   1.000
_cell.angle_alpha   90.00
_cell.angle_beta   90.00
_cell.angle_gamma   90.00
#
_symmetry.space_group_name_H-M   'P 1'
#
loop_
_entity.id
_entity.type
_entity.pdbx_description
1 polymer ?
#
loop_
_entity_poly.entity_id
_entity_poly.type
_entity_poly.pdbx_seq_one_letter_code
_entity_poly.pdbx_strand_id
1 'polypeptide(L)' 'MKYNNLKSLLETSSSARKYFLSLPVSLQITLHFQNRYIHSLEQLHRYAYLAQEYERHCQIADGK' A
#
# COMPACT_ATOMS: atom_id res chain seq x y z
N MET A 1 -12.58 5.48 11.31
CA MET A 1 -12.38 6.81 10.68
C MET A 1 -12.01 6.62 9.23
N LYS A 2 -12.58 7.43 8.32
CA LYS A 2 -12.25 7.42 6.89
C LYS A 2 -11.50 8.71 6.56
N TYR A 3 -10.33 8.57 5.94
CA TYR A 3 -9.51 9.67 5.44
C TYR A 3 -9.76 9.88 3.94
N ASN A 4 -9.45 11.06 3.42
CA ASN A 4 -9.72 11.37 2.01
C ASN A 4 -8.88 10.53 1.04
N ASN A 5 -7.68 10.12 1.46
CA ASN A 5 -6.74 9.33 0.66
C ASN A 5 -5.60 8.79 1.54
N LEU A 6 -4.72 8.02 0.93
CA LEU A 6 -3.54 7.44 1.59
C LEU A 6 -2.68 8.53 2.23
N LYS A 7 -2.40 9.63 1.52
CA LYS A 7 -1.59 10.72 2.06
C LYS A 7 -2.17 11.28 3.37
N SER A 8 -3.45 11.62 3.39
CA SER A 8 -4.12 12.11 4.62
C SER A 8 -4.09 11.07 5.74
N LEU A 9 -4.26 9.78 5.41
CA LEU A 9 -4.12 8.68 6.38
C LEU A 9 -2.70 8.63 6.97
N LEU A 10 -1.67 8.75 6.15
CA LEU A 10 -0.26 8.71 6.58
C LEU A 10 0.10 9.95 7.40
N GLU A 11 -0.47 11.12 7.10
CA GLU A 11 -0.23 12.36 7.85
C GLU A 11 -0.86 12.33 9.23
N THR A 12 -2.08 11.79 9.36
CA THR A 12 -2.81 11.78 10.64
C THR A 12 -2.52 10.54 11.50
N SER A 13 -2.20 9.40 10.90
CA SER A 13 -2.00 8.13 11.63
C SER A 13 -0.54 7.69 11.64
N SER A 14 0.09 7.78 12.82
CA SER A 14 1.44 7.30 13.06
C SER A 14 1.60 5.80 12.80
N SER A 15 0.59 4.99 13.14
CA SER A 15 0.61 3.53 12.91
C SER A 15 0.53 3.19 11.43
N ALA A 16 -0.32 3.88 10.66
CA ALA A 16 -0.39 3.70 9.21
C ALA A 16 0.92 4.12 8.53
N ARG A 17 1.53 5.23 8.98
CA ARG A 17 2.83 5.67 8.49
C ARG A 17 3.94 4.67 8.77
N LYS A 18 4.03 4.17 10.01
CA LYS A 18 5.02 3.14 10.37
C LYS A 18 4.86 1.88 9.52
N TYR A 19 3.62 1.42 9.32
CA TYR A 19 3.37 0.27 8.47
C TYR A 19 3.77 0.53 7.01
N PHE A 20 3.33 1.65 6.42
CA PHE A 20 3.67 2.01 5.05
C PHE A 20 5.18 2.08 4.81
N LEU A 21 5.93 2.69 5.74
CA LEU A 21 7.39 2.78 5.65
C LEU A 21 8.11 1.44 5.87
N SER A 22 7.46 0.46 6.51
CA SER A 22 8.00 -0.89 6.66
C SER A 22 7.87 -1.76 5.39
N LEU A 23 7.06 -1.31 4.42
CA LEU A 23 6.86 -2.03 3.16
C LEU A 23 8.05 -1.80 2.20
N PRO A 24 8.35 -2.77 1.32
CA PRO A 24 9.24 -2.59 0.17
C PRO A 24 8.90 -1.36 -0.68
N VAL A 25 9.91 -0.75 -1.29
CA VAL A 25 9.74 0.46 -2.12
C VAL A 25 8.78 0.24 -3.30
N SER A 26 8.81 -0.94 -3.92
CA SER A 26 7.89 -1.29 -5.01
C SER A 26 6.42 -1.29 -4.57
N LEU A 27 6.14 -1.84 -3.38
CA LEU A 27 4.83 -1.77 -2.75
C LEU A 27 4.45 -0.34 -2.37
N GLN A 28 5.38 0.44 -1.82
CA GLN A 28 5.13 1.85 -1.51
C GLN A 28 4.69 2.64 -2.75
N ILE A 29 5.39 2.46 -3.88
CA ILE A 29 5.06 3.09 -5.17
C ILE A 29 3.66 2.66 -5.64
N THR A 30 3.38 1.36 -5.62
CA THR A 30 2.08 0.80 -6.05
C THR A 30 0.93 1.35 -5.22
N LEU A 31 1.09 1.40 -3.90
CA LEU A 31 0.10 1.97 -2.99
C LEU A 31 -0.05 3.48 -3.18
N HIS A 32 1.03 4.18 -3.53
CA HIS A 32 0.98 5.60 -3.86
C HIS A 32 0.18 5.88 -5.13
N PHE A 33 0.26 5.02 -6.16
CA PHE A 33 -0.60 5.11 -7.35
C PHE A 33 -2.07 4.90 -7.00
N GLN A 34 -2.35 4.06 -6.01
CA GLN A 34 -3.70 3.77 -5.51
C GLN A 34 -4.16 4.73 -4.40
N ASN A 35 -3.45 5.84 -4.17
CA ASN A 35 -3.68 6.80 -3.08
C ASN A 35 -5.16 7.20 -2.90
N ARG A 36 -5.91 7.36 -4.00
CA ARG A 36 -7.32 7.77 -3.96
C ARG A 36 -8.28 6.72 -3.38
N TYR A 37 -7.88 5.44 -3.31
CA TYR A 37 -8.74 4.33 -2.91
C TYR A 37 -8.49 3.83 -1.48
N ILE A 38 -7.45 4.35 -0.83
CA ILE A 38 -7.04 3.94 0.51
C ILE A 38 -7.45 5.03 1.50
N HIS A 39 -8.49 4.75 2.27
CA HIS A 39 -9.08 5.70 3.23
C HIS A 39 -8.93 5.25 4.68
N SER A 40 -8.35 4.08 4.94
CA SER A 40 -8.17 3.54 6.27
C SER A 40 -6.94 2.64 6.36
N LEU A 41 -6.49 2.38 7.59
CA LEU A 41 -5.40 1.44 7.87
C LEU A 41 -5.74 0.03 7.37
N GLU A 42 -6.97 -0.43 7.58
CA GLU A 42 -7.42 -1.74 7.09
C GLU A 42 -7.34 -1.84 5.55
N GLN A 43 -7.75 -0.79 4.85
CA GLN A 43 -7.60 -0.73 3.39
C GLN A 43 -6.13 -0.73 2.99
N LEU A 44 -5.27 0.02 3.69
CA LEU A 44 -3.84 0.02 3.43
C LEU A 44 -3.24 -1.40 3.53
N HIS A 45 -3.59 -2.17 4.58
CA HIS A 45 -3.16 -3.57 4.71
C HIS A 45 -3.68 -4.44 3.56
N ARG A 46 -4.97 -4.30 3.20
CA ARG A 46 -5.58 -5.09 2.12
C ARG A 46 -4.91 -4.81 0.78
N TYR A 47 -4.71 -3.54 0.42
CA TYR A 47 -4.07 -3.18 -0.84
C TYR A 47 -2.60 -3.57 -0.85
N ALA A 48 -1.89 -3.47 0.28
CA ALA A 48 -0.50 -3.93 0.39
C ALA A 48 -0.39 -5.44 0.15
N TYR A 49 -1.31 -6.23 0.74
CA TYR A 49 -1.38 -7.67 0.50
C TYR A 49 -1.64 -7.99 -0.98
N LEU A 50 -2.62 -7.35 -1.61
CA LEU A 50 -2.94 -7.57 -3.02
C LEU A 50 -1.77 -7.19 -3.95
N ALA A 51 -1.11 -6.06 -3.69
CA ALA A 51 0.05 -5.63 -4.45
C ALA A 51 1.22 -6.62 -4.29
N GLN A 52 1.42 -7.16 -3.09
CA GLN A 52 2.47 -8.15 -2.82
C GLN A 52 2.21 -9.47 -3.55
N GLU A 53 0.96 -9.96 -3.54
CA GLU A 53 0.58 -11.16 -4.27
C GLU A 53 0.75 -10.97 -5.79
N TYR A 54 0.43 -9.79 -6.31
CA TYR A 54 0.63 -9.46 -7.71
C TYR A 54 2.12 -9.44 -8.08
N GLU A 55 2.98 -8.78 -7.28
CA GLU A 55 4.43 -8.79 -7.49
C GLU A 55 5.00 -10.22 -7.43
N ARG A 56 4.52 -11.03 -6.49
CA ARG A 56 4.93 -12.45 -6.38
C ARG A 56 4.57 -13.25 -7.62
N HIS A 57 3.41 -13.00 -8.22
CA HIS A 57 2.97 -13.69 -9.42
C HIS A 57 3.65 -13.15 -10.69
N CYS A 58 3.93 -11.86 -10.77
CA CYS A 58 4.64 -11.26 -11.91
C CYS A 58 6.13 -11.64 -11.94
N GLN A 59 6.79 -11.80 -10.79
CA GLN A 59 8.17 -12.30 -10.73
C GLN A 59 8.33 -13.73 -11.29
N ILE A 60 7.24 -14.50 -11.39
CA ILE A 60 7.23 -15.84 -12.01
C ILE A 60 7.10 -15.74 -13.55
N ALA A 61 6.56 -14.64 -14.07
CA ALA A 61 6.30 -14.46 -15.51
C ALA A 61 7.44 -13.75 -16.27
N ASP A 62 8.25 -12.93 -15.59
CA ASP A 62 9.38 -12.19 -16.20
C ASP A 62 10.70 -13.00 -16.21
N GLY A 63 10.71 -14.16 -15.55
CA GLY A 63 11.83 -15.11 -15.57
C GLY A 63 11.74 -16.14 -16.70
N LYS A 64 11.79 -15.69 -17.96
CA LYS A 64 12.01 -16.56 -19.14
C LYS A 64 13.09 -16.02 -20.06
#